data_AF-A0A9E2CLJ6-F1
#
_entry.id   AF-A0A9E2CLJ6-F1
#
_cell.length_a   1.000
_cell.length_b   1.000
_cell.length_c   1.000
_cell.angle_alpha   90.00
_cell.angle_beta   90.00
_cell.angle_gamma   90.00
#
_symmetry.space_group_name_H-M   'P 1'
#
loop_
_entity.id
_entity.type
_entity.pdbx_description
1 polymer ?
#
loop_
_entity_poly.entity_id
_entity_poly.type
_entity_poly.pdbx_seq_one_letter_code
_entity_poly.pdbx_strand_id
1 'polypeptide(L)'
;MNWLIMVLSLPTENATVRQRAWRSLKAAGAAALRDGVYVLPAAAEHRAVLEAVAVDVTGGGGVTHLLTAQTTDEVPYVALFDRSR
;
A
#
# COMPACT_ATOMS: atom_id res chain seq x y z
N MET A 1 -3.75 12.98 11.64
CA MET A 1 -3.63 11.51 11.52
C MET A 1 -2.43 11.21 10.63
N ASN A 2 -1.56 10.27 11.01
CA ASN A 2 -0.45 9.83 10.15
C ASN A 2 -0.90 8.66 9.26
N TRP A 3 -0.38 8.66 8.04
CA TRP A 3 -0.65 7.65 7.02
C TRP A 3 0.64 7.02 6.54
N LEU A 4 0.56 5.77 6.11
CA LEU A 4 1.58 5.09 5.34
C LEU A 4 1.14 5.06 3.89
N ILE A 5 2.03 5.48 2.99
CA ILE A 5 1.80 5.46 1.55
C ILE A 5 2.85 4.53 0.93
N MET A 6 2.37 3.53 0.20
CA MET A 6 3.19 2.66 -0.63
C MET A 6 3.02 3.07 -2.08
N VAL A 7 4.12 3.47 -2.71
CA VAL A 7 4.21 3.63 -4.18
C VAL A 7 4.99 2.44 -4.70
N LEU A 8 4.44 1.69 -5.64
CA LEU A 8 5.09 0.55 -6.26
C LEU A 8 4.89 0.54 -7.77
N SER A 9 5.89 -0.01 -8.46
CA SER A 9 5.82 -0.33 -9.88
C SER A 9 6.50 -1.67 -10.14
N LEU A 10 5.96 -2.44 -11.07
CA LEU A 10 6.48 -3.75 -11.46
C LEU A 10 6.52 -3.84 -12.98
N PRO A 11 7.57 -4.45 -13.57
CA PRO A 11 7.55 -4.84 -14.97
C PRO A 11 6.33 -5.72 -15.26
N THR A 12 5.71 -5.52 -16.43
CA THR A 12 4.49 -6.24 -16.86
C THR A 12 4.67 -7.75 -16.87
N GLU A 13 5.89 -8.20 -17.13
CA GLU A 13 6.33 -9.59 -17.25
C GLU A 13 6.20 -10.40 -15.94
N ASN A 14 6.22 -9.74 -14.78
CA ASN A 14 6.17 -10.43 -13.48
C ASN A 14 4.76 -10.45 -12.87
N ALA A 15 3.82 -11.09 -13.59
CA ALA A 15 2.41 -11.15 -13.20
C ALA A 15 2.18 -11.80 -11.83
N THR A 16 2.98 -12.80 -11.46
CA THR A 16 2.86 -13.52 -10.19
C THR A 16 3.21 -12.63 -9.00
N VAL A 17 4.32 -11.87 -9.06
CA VAL A 17 4.71 -10.94 -7.99
C VAL A 17 3.68 -9.81 -7.87
N ARG A 18 3.18 -9.29 -8.99
CA ARG A 18 2.11 -8.27 -8.99
C ARG A 18 0.84 -8.75 -8.29
N GLN A 19 0.39 -9.96 -8.60
CA GLN A 19 -0.80 -10.54 -7.97
C GLN A 19 -0.59 -10.79 -6.47
N ARG A 20 0.60 -11.26 -6.07
CA ARG A 20 0.93 -11.46 -4.65
C ARG A 20 0.93 -10.15 -3.88
N ALA A 21 1.64 -9.14 -4.39
CA ALA A 21 1.70 -7.81 -3.77
C ALA A 21 0.30 -7.20 -3.61
N TRP A 22 -0.52 -7.26 -4.66
CA TRP A 22 -1.90 -6.77 -4.59
C TRP A 22 -2.74 -7.54 -3.56
N ARG A 23 -2.65 -8.87 -3.51
CA ARG A 23 -3.38 -9.67 -2.51
C ARG A 23 -2.98 -9.31 -1.09
N SER A 24 -1.69 -9.14 -0.81
CA SER A 24 -1.20 -8.72 0.51
C SER A 24 -1.72 -7.33 0.90
N LEU A 25 -1.67 -6.37 -0.04
CA LEU A 25 -2.20 -5.02 0.17
C LEU A 25 -3.71 -5.03 0.44
N LYS A 26 -4.47 -5.81 -0.35
CA LYS A 26 -5.92 -5.95 -0.17
C LYS A 26 -6.26 -6.59 1.17
N ALA A 27 -5.53 -7.63 1.58
CA ALA A 27 -5.72 -8.29 2.87
C ALA A 27 -5.41 -7.36 4.07
N ALA A 28 -4.40 -6.48 3.92
CA ALA A 28 -4.12 -5.44 4.90
C ALA A 28 -5.17 -4.33 4.94
N GLY A 29 -6.10 -4.30 3.99
CA GLY A 29 -7.10 -3.25 3.88
C GLY A 29 -6.61 -1.97 3.26
N ALA A 30 -5.52 -2.02 2.48
CA ALA A 30 -4.98 -0.84 1.84
C ALA A 30 -5.99 -0.28 0.83
N ALA A 31 -6.24 1.03 0.92
CA ALA A 31 -7.04 1.74 -0.07
C ALA A 31 -6.13 2.15 -1.24
N ALA A 32 -6.59 1.97 -2.47
CA ALA A 32 -5.87 2.44 -3.65
C ALA A 32 -6.22 3.91 -3.90
N LEU A 33 -5.22 4.80 -3.92
CA LEU A 33 -5.40 6.20 -4.30
C LEU A 33 -5.36 6.38 -5.83
N ARG A 34 -4.57 5.55 -6.49
CA ARG A 34 -4.30 5.50 -7.94
C ARG A 34 -3.54 4.21 -8.23
N ASP A 35 -3.32 3.90 -9.50
CA ASP A 35 -2.56 2.69 -9.86
C ASP A 35 -1.15 2.71 -9.26
N GLY A 36 -0.74 1.60 -8.66
CA GLY A 36 0.53 1.47 -7.94
C GLY A 36 0.67 2.30 -6.65
N VAL A 37 -0.37 3.02 -6.18
CA VAL A 37 -0.29 3.86 -4.98
C VAL A 37 -1.37 3.49 -3.98
N TYR A 38 -0.92 3.06 -2.81
CA TYR A 38 -1.77 2.52 -1.76
C TYR A 38 -1.56 3.28 -0.45
N VAL A 39 -2.62 3.40 0.34
CA VAL A 39 -2.60 4.09 1.63
C VAL A 39 -3.19 3.22 2.73
N LEU A 40 -2.60 3.31 3.93
CA LEU A 40 -3.03 2.68 5.17
C LEU A 40 -2.88 3.66 6.34
N PRO A 41 -3.72 3.59 7.39
CA PRO A 41 -3.47 4.30 8.64
C PRO A 41 -2.10 3.91 9.20
N ALA A 42 -1.36 4.85 9.78
CA ALA A 42 -0.07 4.53 10.36
C ALA A 42 -0.22 3.64 11.60
N ALA A 43 0.15 2.36 11.45
CA ALA A 43 0.24 1.37 12.52
C ALA A 43 1.43 0.44 12.26
N ALA A 44 1.98 -0.17 13.31
CA ALA A 44 3.14 -1.05 13.20
C ALA A 44 2.84 -2.30 12.33
N GLU A 45 1.64 -2.86 12.46
CA GLU A 45 1.17 -4.00 11.65
C GLU A 45 1.10 -3.65 10.16
N HIS A 46 0.54 -2.49 9.81
CA HIS A 46 0.48 -2.02 8.42
C HIS A 46 1.88 -1.78 7.85
N ARG A 47 2.79 -1.20 8.64
CA ARG A 47 4.19 -1.00 8.25
C ARG A 47 4.87 -2.33 7.92
N ALA A 48 4.73 -3.33 8.80
CA ALA A 48 5.34 -4.64 8.58
C ALA A 48 4.83 -5.32 7.29
N VAL A 49 3.53 -5.22 7.01
CA VAL A 49 2.97 -5.74 5.75
C VAL A 49 3.51 -5.00 4.53
N LEU A 50 3.59 -3.67 4.59
CA LEU A 50 4.12 -2.85 3.49
C LEU A 50 5.61 -3.12 3.25
N GLU A 51 6.40 -3.35 4.29
CA GLU A 51 7.81 -3.73 4.19
C GLU A 51 7.98 -5.12 3.56
N ALA A 52 7.15 -6.10 3.93
CA ALA A 52 7.16 -7.41 3.29
C ALA A 52 6.79 -7.32 1.79
N VAL A 53 5.79 -6.51 1.45
CA VAL A 53 5.43 -6.24 0.04
C VAL A 53 6.59 -5.56 -0.69
N ALA A 54 7.29 -4.61 -0.06
CA ALA A 54 8.44 -3.96 -0.66
C ALA A 54 9.55 -4.97 -1.00
N VAL A 55 9.87 -5.88 -0.08
CA VAL A 55 10.85 -6.96 -0.31
C VAL A 55 10.45 -7.84 -1.49
N ASP A 56 9.19 -8.30 -1.53
CA ASP A 56 8.68 -9.15 -2.62
C ASP A 56 8.74 -8.43 -3.98
N VAL A 57 8.35 -7.15 -4.01
CA VAL A 57 8.33 -6.34 -5.24
C VAL A 57 9.74 -6.06 -5.73
N THR A 58 10.65 -5.62 -4.86
CA THR A 58 12.04 -5.36 -5.22
C THR A 58 12.77 -6.63 -5.64
N GLY A 59 12.53 -7.75 -4.95
CA GLY A 59 13.06 -9.06 -5.35
C GLY A 59 12.54 -9.53 -6.71
N GLY A 60 11.35 -9.09 -7.10
CA GLY A 60 10.76 -9.31 -8.43
C GLY A 60 11.22 -8.35 -9.52
N GLY A 61 12.19 -7.46 -9.25
CA GLY A 61 12.69 -6.46 -10.20
C GLY A 61 11.83 -5.19 -10.29
N GLY A 62 10.91 -5.00 -9.34
CA GLY A 62 10.10 -3.78 -9.22
C GLY A 62 10.76 -2.70 -8.36
N VAL A 63 10.08 -1.56 -8.26
CA VAL A 63 10.49 -0.42 -7.43
C VAL A 63 9.41 -0.16 -6.38
N THR A 64 9.82 0.15 -5.16
CA THR A 64 8.91 0.54 -4.08
C THR A 64 9.41 1.74 -3.29
N HIS A 65 8.49 2.59 -2.85
CA HIS A 65 8.73 3.66 -1.90
C HIS A 65 7.68 3.60 -0.79
N LEU A 66 8.15 3.51 0.46
CA LEU A 66 7.30 3.61 1.64
C LEU A 66 7.48 5.00 2.27
N LEU A 67 6.40 5.78 2.29
CA LEU A 67 6.37 7.14 2.79
C LEU A 67 5.46 7.21 4.03
N THR A 68 5.78 8.15 4.92
CA THR A 68 4.85 8.57 5.98
C THR A 68 4.32 9.94 5.60
N ALA A 69 3.00 10.11 5.66
CA ALA A 69 2.35 11.36 5.29
C ALA A 69 1.42 11.84 6.40
N GLN A 70 1.21 13.15 6.45
CA GLN A 70 0.16 13.78 7.24
C GLN A 70 -0.86 14.40 6.28
N THR A 71 -2.12 14.34 6.66
CA THR A 71 -3.22 14.97 5.90
C THR A 71 -3.13 16.48 6.12
N THR A 72 -3.27 17.25 5.04
CA THR A 72 -3.46 18.71 5.09
C THR A 72 -4.94 19.08 5.15
N ASP A 73 -5.80 18.22 4.59
CA ASP A 73 -7.22 18.49 4.40
C ASP A 73 -8.06 17.61 5.33
N GLU A 74 -9.26 18.08 5.72
CA GLU A 74 -10.25 17.30 6.48
C GLU A 74 -10.92 16.19 5.64
N VAL A 75 -10.49 15.95 4.40
CA VAL A 75 -11.01 14.83 3.59
C VAL A 75 -10.79 13.55 4.38
N PRO A 76 -11.87 12.82 4.74
CA PRO A 76 -11.75 11.69 5.63
C PRO A 76 -11.24 10.51 4.82
N TYR A 77 -9.92 10.42 4.62
CA TYR A 77 -9.28 9.17 4.19
C TYR A 77 -9.73 8.00 5.06
N VAL A 78 -10.09 8.26 6.32
CA VAL A 78 -10.75 7.32 7.24
C VAL A 78 -11.97 6.64 6.62
N ALA A 79 -12.78 7.34 5.82
CA ALA A 79 -13.94 6.77 5.15
C ALA A 79 -13.58 5.66 4.13
N LEU A 80 -12.35 5.64 3.62
CA LEU A 80 -11.85 4.55 2.76
C LEU A 80 -11.66 3.23 3.51
N PHE A 81 -11.64 3.29 4.85
CA PHE A 81 -11.38 2.15 5.72
C PHE A 81 -12.60 1.75 6.56
N ASP A 82 -13.73 2.44 6.41
CA ASP A 82 -14.99 2.02 7.01
C ASP A 82 -15.52 0.78 6.28
N ARG A 83 -15.51 -0.35 6.98
CA ARG A 83 -15.98 -1.66 6.46
C ARG A 83 -17.38 -2.02 6.94
N SER A 84 -18.11 -1.09 7.54
CA SER A 84 -19.46 -1.33 8.07
C SER A 84 -20.58 -1.26 7.01
N ARG A 85 -20.21 -1.12 5.73
CA ARG A 85 -21.13 -1.10 4.58
C ARG A 85 -21.14 -2.40 3.79
#